data_AF-A0A9X4AXA1-F1
#
_entry.id   AF-A0A9X4AXA1-F1
#
_cell.length_a   1.000
_cell.length_b   1.000
_cell.length_c   1.000
_cell.angle_alpha   90.00
_cell.angle_beta   90.00
_cell.angle_gamma   90.00
#
_symmetry.space_group_name_H-M   'P 1'
#
loop_
_entity.id
_entity.type
_entity.pdbx_description
1 polymer ?
#
loop_
_entity_poly.entity_id
_entity_poly.type
_entity_poly.pdbx_seq_one_letter_code
_entity_poly.pdbx_strand_id
1 'polypeptide(L)'
;MNPWNPHDRPLPHDAPVQDRLRRDPPARTQPIRDVPLIFRSPPERRPDPMPGPNGPGAPNGRPSLEAGVSTAYRVYDEYMRRGREAARGFGGSWPEAGPPPSYGDMARRAMRYWSDAIGMMFDFAGPMGFMPQGRAPQSPYAHSPYGGYDPRAAYAPQGRYEPPPPYGRPEPPAPFGRYEPPPRERYEPPRERYEPPRPPQDAPEREAGIALRFDVHLGRAAEVRLHLGPGATGKHLVAPALAALDVQGALPLEGVRFSNDGALGLTLQIPPEQPAGTYSGVVIDETSRSPVGRVTVTLKA
;
A
#
# COMPACT_ATOMS: atom_id res chain seq x y z
N MET A 1 31.70 -3.65 -63.87
CA MET A 1 30.80 -3.50 -62.72
C MET A 1 29.84 -4.68 -62.75
N ASN A 2 30.05 -5.69 -61.91
CA ASN A 2 29.19 -6.88 -61.89
C ASN A 2 27.94 -6.61 -61.02
N PRO A 3 26.74 -6.97 -61.50
CA PRO A 3 25.51 -6.82 -60.73
C PRO A 3 25.48 -7.83 -59.58
N TRP A 4 25.17 -7.34 -58.38
CA TRP A 4 25.04 -8.11 -57.15
C TRP A 4 23.84 -9.06 -57.24
N ASN A 5 24.08 -10.37 -57.05
CA ASN A 5 23.06 -11.41 -57.15
C ASN A 5 22.53 -11.77 -55.75
N PRO A 6 21.24 -11.51 -55.42
CA PRO A 6 20.69 -11.70 -54.08
C PRO A 6 20.58 -13.17 -53.62
N HIS A 7 20.90 -14.14 -54.48
CA HIS A 7 20.82 -15.57 -54.18
C HIS A 7 22.13 -16.18 -53.64
N ASP A 8 23.24 -15.45 -53.62
CA ASP A 8 24.51 -15.90 -53.04
C ASP A 8 24.60 -15.67 -51.51
N ARG A 9 23.50 -15.89 -50.78
CA ARG A 9 23.58 -15.95 -49.31
C ARG A 9 24.04 -17.34 -48.90
N PRO A 10 25.25 -17.50 -48.32
CA PRO A 10 25.66 -18.78 -47.78
C PRO A 10 24.67 -19.22 -46.69
N LEU A 11 24.23 -20.46 -46.77
CA LEU A 11 23.39 -21.09 -45.76
C LEU A 11 24.13 -21.08 -44.41
N PRO A 12 23.46 -20.81 -43.28
CA PRO A 12 24.06 -20.77 -41.96
C PRO A 12 24.32 -22.20 -41.46
N HIS A 13 25.33 -22.85 -42.01
CA HIS A 13 25.93 -24.02 -41.41
C HIS A 13 27.30 -23.61 -40.89
N ASP A 14 27.59 -23.98 -39.64
CA ASP A 14 28.87 -23.80 -38.93
C ASP A 14 29.07 -22.47 -38.21
N ALA A 15 28.08 -22.04 -37.41
CA ALA A 15 28.43 -21.30 -36.20
C ALA A 15 29.13 -22.28 -35.24
N PRO A 16 30.37 -22.03 -34.80
CA PRO A 16 31.04 -22.91 -33.85
C PRO A 16 30.18 -22.99 -32.59
N VAL A 17 29.81 -24.22 -32.22
CA VAL A 17 29.14 -24.51 -30.95
C VAL A 17 30.04 -23.94 -29.87
N GLN A 18 29.65 -22.78 -29.33
CA GLN A 18 30.35 -22.19 -28.20
C GLN A 18 30.20 -23.16 -27.05
N ASP A 19 31.27 -23.91 -26.80
CA ASP A 19 31.42 -24.82 -25.69
C ASP A 19 31.20 -23.99 -24.42
N ARG A 20 29.99 -24.10 -23.88
CA ARG A 20 29.55 -23.27 -22.75
C ARG A 20 30.54 -23.54 -21.63
N LEU A 21 31.28 -22.52 -21.20
CA LEU A 21 32.22 -22.55 -20.09
C LEU A 21 31.60 -23.31 -18.91
N ARG A 22 31.95 -24.60 -18.78
CA ARG A 22 31.53 -25.42 -17.65
C ARG A 22 32.45 -25.04 -16.50
N ARG A 23 31.93 -24.27 -15.55
CA ARG A 23 32.62 -24.09 -14.28
C ARG A 23 32.59 -25.40 -13.51
N ASP A 24 33.75 -25.82 -13.03
CA ASP A 24 33.83 -26.95 -12.12
C ASP A 24 32.97 -26.68 -10.87
N PRO A 25 32.18 -27.65 -10.42
CA PRO A 25 31.36 -27.48 -9.23
C PRO A 25 32.28 -27.21 -8.03
N PRO A 26 32.00 -26.17 -7.21
CA PRO A 26 32.84 -25.83 -6.08
C PRO A 26 32.92 -27.01 -5.10
N ALA A 27 34.13 -27.30 -4.62
CA ALA A 27 34.37 -28.36 -3.65
C ALA A 27 33.52 -28.11 -2.40
N ARG A 28 32.62 -29.04 -2.10
CA ARG A 28 31.76 -28.97 -0.90
C ARG A 28 32.62 -29.24 0.33
N THR A 29 32.93 -28.19 1.10
CA THR A 29 33.72 -28.31 2.33
C THR A 29 32.89 -28.53 3.58
N GLN A 30 31.56 -28.48 3.51
CA GLN A 30 30.67 -28.77 4.64
C GLN A 30 29.42 -29.58 4.25
N PRO A 31 28.90 -30.41 5.16
CA PRO A 31 27.66 -31.15 4.96
C PRO A 31 26.48 -30.18 4.79
N ILE A 32 25.59 -30.48 3.83
CA ILE A 32 24.36 -29.72 3.58
C ILE A 32 23.56 -29.68 4.88
N ARG A 33 23.40 -28.49 5.46
CA ARG A 33 22.49 -28.31 6.59
C ARG A 33 21.07 -28.58 6.11
N ASP A 34 20.44 -29.58 6.72
CA ASP A 34 19.04 -29.93 6.49
C ASP A 34 18.14 -28.72 6.80
N VAL A 35 17.68 -28.06 5.73
CA VAL A 35 16.77 -26.90 5.74
C VAL A 35 15.39 -27.17 6.41
N PRO A 36 14.84 -28.40 6.52
CA PRO A 36 13.52 -28.60 7.15
C PRO A 36 13.50 -28.31 8.67
N LEU A 37 14.64 -28.12 9.33
CA LEU A 37 14.70 -27.87 10.77
C LEU A 37 14.65 -26.39 11.15
N ILE A 38 14.83 -25.45 10.21
CA ILE A 38 14.81 -24.01 10.51
C ILE A 38 13.41 -23.50 10.84
N PHE A 39 12.35 -24.16 10.35
CA PHE A 39 10.96 -23.79 10.61
C PHE A 39 10.32 -24.55 11.77
N ARG A 40 11.07 -25.38 12.51
CA ARG A 40 10.60 -25.90 13.79
C ARG A 40 10.94 -24.87 14.86
N SER A 41 9.92 -24.18 15.35
CA SER A 41 10.00 -23.41 16.59
C SER A 41 10.71 -24.26 17.64
N PRO A 42 11.71 -23.74 18.36
CA PRO A 42 12.30 -24.43 19.49
C PRO A 42 11.16 -24.90 20.40
N PRO A 43 11.17 -26.15 20.91
CA PRO A 43 10.21 -26.51 21.94
C PRO A 43 10.33 -25.47 23.04
N GLU A 44 9.21 -24.79 23.37
CA GLU A 44 9.14 -23.86 24.48
C GLU A 44 9.74 -24.57 25.68
N ARG A 45 10.97 -24.17 26.03
CA ARG A 45 11.62 -24.59 27.26
C ARG A 45 10.80 -23.90 28.33
N ARG A 46 9.77 -24.59 28.84
CA ARG A 46 9.07 -24.19 30.05
C ARG A 46 10.17 -23.92 31.08
N PRO A 47 10.34 -22.67 31.52
CA PRO A 47 11.26 -22.42 32.62
C PRO A 47 10.74 -23.22 33.80
N ASP A 48 11.61 -24.07 34.37
CA ASP A 48 11.30 -24.71 35.63
C ASP A 48 10.86 -23.63 36.63
N PRO A 49 9.77 -23.85 37.38
CA PRO A 49 9.28 -22.87 38.33
C PRO A 49 10.35 -22.65 39.39
N MET A 50 11.08 -21.55 39.29
CA MET A 50 11.91 -21.10 40.39
C MET A 50 11.00 -20.80 41.59
N PRO A 51 11.29 -21.33 42.78
CA PRO A 51 10.61 -20.91 44.00
C PRO A 51 11.04 -19.46 44.29
N GLY A 52 10.21 -18.52 43.84
CA GLY A 52 10.38 -17.11 44.15
C GLY A 52 10.12 -16.84 45.63
N PRO A 53 10.88 -15.93 46.26
CA PRO A 53 10.67 -15.52 47.63
C PRO A 53 9.36 -14.73 47.72
N ASN A 54 8.56 -15.04 48.74
CA ASN A 54 7.32 -14.36 49.09
C ASN A 54 7.54 -12.84 49.26
N GLY A 55 7.29 -12.07 48.21
CA GLY A 55 7.12 -10.63 48.26
C GLY A 55 5.63 -10.30 48.35
N PRO A 56 5.16 -9.60 49.41
CA PRO A 56 3.78 -9.17 49.50
C PRO A 56 3.57 -7.90 48.63
N GLY A 57 2.64 -7.97 47.68
CA GLY A 57 1.99 -6.78 47.13
C GLY A 57 2.42 -6.32 45.73
N ALA A 58 2.35 -7.19 44.72
CA ALA A 58 2.19 -6.73 43.35
C ALA A 58 0.69 -6.80 42.98
N PRO A 59 0.02 -5.67 42.69
CA PRO A 59 -1.36 -5.69 42.25
C PRO A 59 -1.43 -6.37 40.88
N ASN A 60 -2.20 -7.46 40.80
CA ASN A 60 -2.63 -8.10 39.57
C ASN A 60 -3.58 -7.16 38.80
N GLY A 61 -3.04 -6.08 38.25
CA GLY A 61 -3.74 -5.20 37.34
C GLY A 61 -3.66 -5.80 35.94
N ARG A 62 -4.76 -6.39 35.46
CA ARG A 62 -5.01 -6.47 34.03
C ARG A 62 -4.66 -5.10 33.44
N PRO A 63 -3.94 -4.97 32.31
CA PRO A 63 -3.72 -3.68 31.68
C PRO A 63 -5.08 -3.00 31.57
N SER A 64 -5.26 -1.91 32.33
CA SER A 64 -6.57 -1.32 32.55
C SER A 64 -7.13 -0.94 31.19
N LEU A 65 -8.43 -1.16 31.00
CA LEU A 65 -9.15 -0.75 29.79
C LEU A 65 -8.84 0.72 29.43
N GLU A 66 -8.59 1.53 30.45
CA GLU A 66 -8.11 2.91 30.38
C GLU A 66 -6.74 3.07 29.67
N ALA A 67 -5.76 2.21 29.95
CA ALA A 67 -4.46 2.24 29.26
C ALA A 67 -4.62 1.95 27.76
N GLY A 68 -5.49 1.00 27.40
CA GLY A 68 -5.84 0.69 26.02
C GLY A 68 -6.55 1.84 25.31
N VAL A 69 -7.53 2.45 25.96
CA VAL A 69 -8.27 3.61 25.42
C VAL A 69 -7.34 4.82 25.22
N SER A 70 -6.44 5.11 26.18
CA SER A 70 -5.47 6.20 26.02
C SER A 70 -4.52 5.97 24.84
N THR A 71 -4.12 4.72 24.61
CA THR A 71 -3.25 4.34 23.49
C THR A 71 -3.99 4.54 22.16
N ALA A 72 -5.27 4.15 22.09
CA ALA A 72 -6.09 4.33 20.90
C ALA A 72 -6.27 5.82 20.55
N TYR A 73 -6.56 6.68 21.53
CA TYR A 73 -6.67 8.13 21.29
C TYR A 73 -5.33 8.75 20.86
N ARG A 74 -4.21 8.31 21.45
CA ARG A 74 -2.88 8.80 21.04
C ARG A 74 -2.56 8.46 19.58
N VAL A 75 -2.89 7.24 19.14
CA VAL A 75 -2.72 6.83 17.73
C VAL A 75 -3.63 7.65 16.81
N TYR A 76 -4.87 7.90 17.22
CA TYR A 76 -5.81 8.72 16.45
C TYR A 76 -5.31 10.16 16.30
N ASP A 77 -4.84 10.78 17.39
CA ASP A 77 -4.31 12.15 17.37
C ASP A 77 -3.05 12.26 16.51
N GLU A 78 -2.16 11.26 16.57
CA GLU A 78 -0.98 11.15 15.72
C GLU A 78 -1.36 11.08 14.24
N TYR A 79 -2.36 10.28 13.88
CA TYR A 79 -2.90 10.18 12.52
C TYR A 79 -3.53 11.49 12.05
N MET A 80 -4.33 12.14 12.89
CA MET A 80 -4.98 13.42 12.56
C MET A 80 -3.95 14.54 12.41
N ARG A 81 -2.90 14.55 13.23
CA ARG A 81 -1.77 15.48 13.08
C ARG A 81 -1.06 15.25 11.75
N ARG A 82 -0.70 14.00 11.43
CA ARG A 82 -0.02 13.64 10.17
C ARG A 82 -0.88 13.95 8.94
N GLY A 83 -2.19 13.74 9.03
CA GLY A 83 -3.16 14.11 8.00
C GLY A 83 -3.25 15.61 7.78
N ARG A 84 -3.25 16.42 8.85
CA ARG A 84 -3.20 17.89 8.75
C ARG A 84 -1.90 18.39 8.15
N GLU A 85 -0.77 17.79 8.50
CA GLU A 85 0.54 18.12 7.91
C GLU A 85 0.58 17.78 6.41
N ALA A 86 0.08 16.60 6.02
CA ALA A 86 -0.05 16.21 4.63
C ALA A 86 -1.00 17.14 3.86
N ALA A 87 -2.15 17.48 4.44
CA ALA A 87 -3.11 18.40 3.84
C ALA A 87 -2.54 19.81 3.67
N ARG A 88 -1.71 20.29 4.59
CA ARG A 88 -0.96 21.56 4.43
C ARG A 88 0.04 21.48 3.28
N GLY A 89 0.72 20.34 3.11
CA GLY A 89 1.58 20.09 1.94
C GLY A 89 0.82 20.09 0.61
N PHE A 90 -0.44 19.60 0.60
CA PHE A 90 -1.31 19.62 -0.58
C PHE A 90 -2.05 20.96 -0.81
N GLY A 91 -2.19 21.80 0.21
CA GLY A 91 -2.94 23.06 0.16
C GLY A 91 -2.21 24.25 -0.47
N GLY A 92 -0.93 24.11 -0.79
CA GLY A 92 -0.08 25.23 -1.24
C GLY A 92 -0.25 25.68 -2.70
N SER A 93 -0.92 24.88 -3.54
CA SER A 93 -1.17 25.27 -4.94
C SER A 93 -2.37 24.49 -5.50
N TRP A 94 -3.57 24.77 -5.00
CA TRP A 94 -4.75 24.47 -5.80
C TRP A 94 -4.73 25.47 -6.97
N PRO A 95 -4.63 25.02 -8.23
CA PRO A 95 -4.79 25.92 -9.36
C PRO A 95 -6.13 26.62 -9.21
N GLU A 96 -6.08 27.94 -9.35
CA GLU A 96 -7.16 28.90 -9.26
C GLU A 96 -8.49 28.34 -9.80
N ALA A 97 -9.52 28.47 -8.97
CA ALA A 97 -10.84 27.84 -9.07
C ALA A 97 -11.37 27.64 -10.50
N GLY A 98 -11.10 26.47 -11.07
CA GLY A 98 -11.98 25.90 -12.09
C GLY A 98 -13.36 25.59 -11.49
N PRO A 99 -14.41 25.48 -12.32
CA PRO A 99 -15.75 25.16 -11.86
C PRO A 99 -15.74 23.89 -11.00
N PRO A 100 -16.57 23.82 -9.94
CA PRO A 100 -16.55 22.70 -9.00
C PRO A 100 -16.74 21.40 -9.78
N PRO A 101 -15.87 20.39 -9.57
CA PRO A 101 -15.99 19.11 -10.27
C PRO A 101 -17.38 18.54 -9.99
N SER A 102 -18.04 18.06 -11.04
CA SER A 102 -19.38 17.51 -10.91
C SER A 102 -19.37 16.36 -9.89
N TYR A 103 -20.46 16.20 -9.15
CA TYR A 103 -20.62 15.10 -8.18
C TYR A 103 -20.34 13.73 -8.83
N GLY A 104 -20.62 13.58 -10.13
CA GLY A 104 -20.31 12.38 -10.91
C GLY A 104 -18.82 12.15 -11.17
N ASP A 105 -18.01 13.19 -11.28
CA ASP A 105 -16.56 13.07 -11.45
C ASP A 105 -15.87 12.75 -10.12
N MET A 106 -16.42 13.30 -9.03
CA MET A 106 -15.99 12.98 -7.67
C MET A 106 -16.30 11.52 -7.33
N ALA A 107 -17.50 11.03 -7.66
CA ALA A 107 -17.89 9.63 -7.49
C ALA A 107 -17.05 8.66 -8.35
N ARG A 108 -16.75 9.02 -9.61
CA ARG A 108 -15.88 8.21 -10.47
C ARG A 108 -14.43 8.16 -9.98
N ARG A 109 -13.92 9.27 -9.46
CA ARG A 109 -12.58 9.32 -8.87
C ARG A 109 -12.52 8.55 -7.54
N ALA A 110 -13.57 8.61 -6.73
CA ALA A 110 -13.69 7.83 -5.51
C ALA A 110 -13.79 6.32 -5.80
N MET A 111 -14.58 5.90 -6.80
CA MET A 111 -14.69 4.50 -7.18
C MET A 111 -13.39 3.94 -7.77
N ARG A 112 -12.58 4.74 -8.48
CA ARG A 112 -11.22 4.33 -8.90
C ARG A 112 -10.28 4.15 -7.72
N TYR A 113 -10.29 5.08 -6.76
CA TYR A 113 -9.52 4.92 -5.54
C TYR A 113 -9.92 3.66 -4.75
N TRP A 114 -11.22 3.36 -4.72
CA TRP A 114 -11.74 2.17 -4.04
C TRP A 114 -11.40 0.88 -4.80
N SER A 115 -11.47 0.88 -6.14
CA SER A 115 -11.08 -0.28 -6.95
C SER A 115 -9.58 -0.58 -6.85
N ASP A 116 -8.74 0.46 -6.82
CA ASP A 116 -7.29 0.30 -6.68
C ASP A 116 -6.94 -0.22 -5.28
N ALA A 117 -7.62 0.27 -4.24
CA ALA A 117 -7.45 -0.22 -2.88
C ALA A 117 -7.91 -1.69 -2.72
N ILE A 118 -9.03 -2.07 -3.35
CA ILE A 118 -9.52 -3.45 -3.36
C ILE A 118 -8.57 -4.37 -4.15
N GLY A 119 -8.09 -3.93 -5.32
CA GLY A 119 -7.11 -4.68 -6.11
C GLY A 119 -5.85 -4.95 -5.29
N MET A 120 -5.34 -3.95 -4.59
CA MET A 120 -4.21 -4.09 -3.67
C MET A 120 -4.49 -5.07 -2.52
N MET A 121 -5.71 -5.06 -1.99
CA MET A 121 -6.12 -5.98 -0.92
C MET A 121 -6.20 -7.44 -1.41
N PHE A 122 -6.66 -7.67 -2.66
CA PHE A 122 -6.66 -9.00 -3.26
C PHE A 122 -5.26 -9.48 -3.67
N ASP A 123 -4.41 -8.58 -4.17
CA ASP A 123 -3.00 -8.88 -4.44
C ASP A 123 -2.20 -9.11 -3.15
N PHE A 124 -2.60 -8.51 -2.03
CA PHE A 124 -2.05 -8.82 -0.71
C PHE A 124 -2.57 -10.16 -0.15
N ALA A 125 -3.75 -10.60 -0.58
CA ALA A 125 -4.36 -11.88 -0.20
C ALA A 125 -3.90 -13.08 -1.06
N GLY A 126 -3.09 -12.88 -2.10
CA GLY A 126 -2.38 -13.94 -2.83
C GLY A 126 -0.86 -13.70 -2.82
N PRO A 127 0.03 -14.70 -2.99
CA PRO A 127 -0.12 -16.15 -3.03
C PRO A 127 0.42 -16.77 -1.72
N MET A 128 -0.07 -16.35 -0.55
CA MET A 128 0.07 -17.19 0.64
C MET A 128 -0.89 -18.37 0.49
N GLY A 129 -0.36 -19.45 -0.06
CA GLY A 129 -1.06 -20.70 -0.33
C GLY A 129 -1.62 -21.34 0.94
N PHE A 130 -2.88 -21.04 1.23
CA PHE A 130 -3.73 -21.80 2.14
C PHE A 130 -4.80 -22.63 1.39
N MET A 131 -4.48 -23.11 0.19
CA MET A 131 -5.18 -24.25 -0.39
C MET A 131 -4.23 -25.46 -0.46
N PRO A 132 -4.24 -26.36 0.53
CA PRO A 132 -3.63 -27.66 0.34
C PRO A 132 -4.38 -28.37 -0.80
N GLN A 133 -3.65 -28.81 -1.82
CA GLN A 133 -4.10 -29.88 -2.73
C GLN A 133 -4.15 -31.21 -1.96
N GLY A 134 -4.96 -31.26 -0.91
CA GLY A 134 -5.30 -32.47 -0.18
C GLY A 134 -6.61 -33.01 -0.74
N ARG A 135 -6.58 -34.29 -1.15
CA ARG A 135 -7.77 -35.14 -1.30
C ARG A 135 -8.85 -34.73 -0.30
N ALA A 136 -10.02 -34.38 -0.80
CA ALA A 136 -11.19 -34.20 0.04
C ALA A 136 -11.41 -35.48 0.87
N PRO A 137 -11.39 -35.43 2.21
CA PRO A 137 -12.01 -36.48 2.99
C PRO A 137 -13.49 -36.51 2.60
N GLN A 138 -13.97 -37.67 2.18
CA GLN A 138 -15.40 -37.91 1.99
C GLN A 138 -16.08 -37.63 3.34
N SER A 139 -16.73 -36.48 3.44
CA SER A 139 -17.62 -36.17 4.55
C SER A 139 -18.88 -37.03 4.38
N PRO A 140 -19.24 -37.90 5.35
CA PRO A 140 -20.49 -38.65 5.31
C PRO A 140 -21.72 -37.79 5.67
N TYR A 141 -21.57 -36.47 5.74
CA TYR A 141 -22.67 -35.54 6.04
C TYR A 141 -22.89 -34.56 4.90
N ALA A 142 -23.08 -35.06 3.68
CA ALA A 142 -23.70 -34.32 2.59
C ALA A 142 -25.22 -34.54 2.62
N HIS A 143 -25.88 -33.99 3.64
CA HIS A 143 -27.30 -33.69 3.57
C HIS A 143 -27.40 -32.19 3.36
N SER A 144 -27.44 -31.80 2.08
CA SER A 144 -27.83 -30.45 1.71
C SER A 144 -29.34 -30.33 1.97
N PRO A 145 -29.80 -29.44 2.88
CA PRO A 145 -31.22 -29.21 3.09
C PRO A 145 -31.83 -28.29 2.03
N TYR A 146 -31.09 -27.95 0.97
CA TYR A 146 -31.63 -27.22 -0.17
C TYR A 146 -32.40 -28.18 -1.07
N GLY A 147 -33.65 -28.39 -0.64
CA GLY A 147 -34.71 -29.02 -1.40
C GLY A 147 -34.88 -28.36 -2.77
N GLY A 148 -35.31 -29.20 -3.71
CA GLY A 148 -35.55 -28.84 -5.10
C GLY A 148 -36.34 -27.55 -5.24
N TYR A 149 -35.83 -26.70 -6.14
CA TYR A 149 -36.63 -25.67 -6.77
C TYR A 149 -37.83 -26.35 -7.44
N ASP A 150 -39.00 -26.29 -6.80
CA ASP A 150 -40.27 -26.59 -7.45
C ASP A 150 -40.65 -25.35 -8.28
N PRO A 151 -40.64 -25.43 -9.63
CA PRO A 151 -40.98 -24.29 -10.48
C PRO A 151 -42.45 -23.85 -10.34
N ARG A 152 -43.27 -24.51 -9.52
CA ARG A 152 -44.65 -24.10 -9.21
C ARG A 152 -44.80 -23.20 -7.98
N ALA A 153 -43.74 -22.96 -7.20
CA ALA A 153 -43.79 -22.08 -6.03
C ALA A 153 -43.69 -20.56 -6.36
N ALA A 154 -43.63 -20.18 -7.64
CA ALA A 154 -43.44 -18.80 -8.09
C ALA A 154 -44.69 -17.88 -7.97
N TYR A 155 -45.80 -18.37 -7.40
CA TYR A 155 -47.02 -17.58 -7.15
C TYR A 155 -47.36 -17.55 -5.66
N ALA A 156 -46.43 -17.09 -4.82
CA ALA A 156 -46.83 -16.52 -3.55
C ALA A 156 -47.48 -15.14 -3.81
N PRO A 157 -48.70 -14.86 -3.32
CA PRO A 157 -49.32 -13.56 -3.48
C PRO A 157 -48.42 -12.51 -2.84
N GLN A 158 -47.98 -11.54 -3.64
CA GLN A 158 -47.23 -10.39 -3.18
C GLN A 158 -47.99 -9.78 -2.00
N GLY A 159 -47.39 -9.86 -0.81
CA GLY A 159 -47.92 -9.23 0.38
C GLY A 159 -48.20 -7.76 0.07
N ARG A 160 -49.40 -7.30 0.43
CA ARG A 160 -49.79 -5.89 0.32
C ARG A 160 -48.66 -5.04 0.88
N TYR A 161 -48.04 -4.27 -0.01
CA TYR A 161 -47.13 -3.20 0.39
C TYR A 161 -47.98 -2.18 1.15
N GLU A 162 -47.88 -2.18 2.48
CA GLU A 162 -48.37 -1.07 3.27
C GLU A 162 -47.41 0.10 3.06
N PRO A 163 -47.86 1.22 2.46
CA PRO A 163 -47.02 2.39 2.32
C PRO A 163 -46.59 2.84 3.73
N PRO A 164 -45.32 3.25 3.90
CA PRO A 164 -44.87 3.78 5.19
C PRO A 164 -45.78 4.95 5.61
N PRO A 165 -46.11 5.06 6.90
CA PRO A 165 -46.96 6.14 7.38
C PRO A 165 -46.36 7.49 6.96
N PRO A 166 -47.19 8.46 6.54
CA PRO A 166 -46.71 9.77 6.12
C PRO A 166 -45.87 10.38 7.24
N TYR A 167 -44.65 10.81 6.90
CA TYR A 167 -43.74 11.47 7.83
C TYR A 167 -44.51 12.54 8.61
N GLY A 168 -44.61 12.33 9.93
CA GLY A 168 -45.24 13.25 10.84
C GLY A 168 -44.65 14.65 10.64
N ARG A 169 -45.53 15.63 10.49
CA ARG A 169 -45.16 17.04 10.36
C ARG A 169 -44.21 17.37 11.53
N PRO A 170 -42.98 17.86 11.27
CA PRO A 170 -42.05 18.19 12.34
C PRO A 170 -42.73 19.18 13.28
N GLU A 171 -42.80 18.84 14.58
CA GLU A 171 -43.29 19.79 15.58
C GLU A 171 -42.41 21.05 15.52
N PRO A 172 -43.01 22.25 15.56
CA PRO A 172 -42.23 23.47 15.62
C PRO A 172 -41.34 23.43 16.87
N PRO A 173 -40.06 23.82 16.75
CA PRO A 173 -39.17 23.87 17.91
C PRO A 173 -39.79 24.76 18.99
N ALA A 174 -39.67 24.33 20.24
CA ALA A 174 -40.14 25.10 21.38
C ALA A 174 -39.59 26.54 21.31
N PRO A 175 -40.39 27.57 21.68
CA PRO A 175 -39.95 28.95 21.63
C PRO A 175 -38.66 29.10 22.44
N PHE A 176 -37.61 29.60 21.78
CA PHE A 176 -36.31 29.85 22.40
C PHE A 176 -36.53 30.62 23.70
N GLY A 177 -36.23 29.96 24.83
CA GLY A 177 -36.24 30.60 26.14
C GLY A 177 -35.39 31.87 26.09
N ARG A 178 -35.83 32.92 26.79
CA ARG A 178 -35.11 34.20 26.88
C ARG A 178 -33.65 33.91 27.20
N TYR A 179 -32.78 34.15 26.23
CA TYR A 179 -31.35 34.01 26.41
C TYR A 179 -30.89 35.15 27.31
N GLU A 180 -30.68 34.85 28.59
CA GLU A 180 -30.05 35.78 29.51
C GLU A 180 -28.55 35.77 29.18
N PRO A 181 -27.98 36.86 28.63
CA PRO A 181 -26.57 36.87 28.27
C PRO A 181 -25.74 36.66 29.55
N PRO A 182 -24.71 35.80 29.52
CA PRO A 182 -23.88 35.58 30.69
C PRO A 182 -23.26 36.90 31.15
N PRO A 183 -23.10 37.09 32.47
CA PRO A 183 -22.48 38.30 33.02
C PRO A 183 -21.13 38.52 32.34
N ARG A 184 -20.90 39.75 31.87
CA ARG A 184 -19.65 40.15 31.24
C ARG A 184 -18.53 40.06 32.28
N GLU A 185 -17.87 38.91 32.37
CA GLU A 185 -16.60 38.78 33.05
C GLU A 185 -15.65 39.80 32.42
N ARG A 186 -15.14 40.72 33.25
CA ARG A 186 -14.10 41.66 32.82
C ARG A 186 -12.92 40.82 32.36
N TYR A 187 -12.75 40.76 31.03
CA TYR A 187 -11.58 40.19 30.42
C TYR A 187 -10.37 41.03 30.85
N GLU A 188 -9.63 40.56 31.84
CA GLU A 188 -8.26 41.04 32.05
C GLU A 188 -7.39 40.37 30.99
N PRO A 189 -6.80 41.14 30.06
CA PRO A 189 -5.93 40.56 29.05
C PRO A 189 -4.79 39.82 29.76
N PRO A 190 -4.45 38.60 29.32
CA PRO A 190 -3.33 37.87 29.89
C PRO A 190 -2.10 38.76 29.84
N ARG A 191 -1.47 39.01 30.98
CA ARG A 191 -0.17 39.68 31.02
C ARG A 191 0.81 38.76 30.32
N GLU A 192 1.04 39.00 29.03
CA GLU A 192 2.05 38.31 28.24
C GLU A 192 3.39 38.51 28.95
N ARG A 193 3.83 37.47 29.67
CA ARG A 193 5.21 37.39 30.12
C ARG A 193 6.05 37.38 28.85
N TYR A 194 6.82 38.44 28.67
CA TYR A 194 7.82 38.51 27.62
C TYR A 194 8.86 37.42 27.89
N GLU A 195 8.66 36.22 27.33
CA GLU A 195 9.73 35.24 27.23
C GLU A 195 10.74 35.79 26.21
N PRO A 196 12.00 36.04 26.60
CA PRO A 196 13.01 36.45 25.64
C PRO A 196 13.07 35.40 24.51
N PRO A 197 13.22 35.84 23.24
CA PRO A 197 13.23 34.93 22.11
C PRO A 197 14.28 33.86 22.34
N ARG A 198 13.86 32.59 22.39
CA ARG A 198 14.78 31.47 22.50
C ARG A 198 15.77 31.60 21.34
N PRO A 199 17.09 31.45 21.58
CA PRO A 199 18.06 31.40 20.49
C PRO A 199 17.58 30.36 19.48
N PRO A 200 17.76 30.60 18.16
CA PRO A 200 17.28 29.70 17.12
C PRO A 200 17.81 28.30 17.43
N GLN A 201 16.89 27.43 17.85
CA GLN A 201 17.16 26.03 18.08
C GLN A 201 17.78 25.48 16.78
N ASP A 202 18.90 24.79 16.94
CA ASP A 202 19.80 24.29 15.91
C ASP A 202 19.11 24.12 14.55
N ALA A 203 19.62 24.85 13.55
CA ALA A 203 19.17 24.72 12.17
C ALA A 203 19.09 23.22 11.84
N PRO A 204 17.95 22.73 11.31
CA PRO A 204 17.73 21.31 11.13
C PRO A 204 18.94 20.73 10.42
N GLU A 205 19.60 19.77 11.07
CA GLU A 205 20.71 19.04 10.48
C GLU A 205 20.28 18.68 9.06
N ARG A 206 21.00 19.20 8.06
CA ARG A 206 20.67 18.94 6.66
C ARG A 206 20.64 17.44 6.49
N GLU A 207 19.44 16.88 6.37
CA GLU A 207 19.24 15.46 6.11
C GLU A 207 20.14 15.10 4.94
N ALA A 208 21.03 14.12 5.15
CA ALA A 208 21.97 13.69 4.14
C ALA A 208 21.17 13.32 2.88
N GLY A 209 21.27 14.18 1.85
CA GLY A 209 20.52 14.00 0.63
C GLY A 209 20.80 12.63 0.03
N ILE A 210 19.75 11.90 -0.32
CA ILE A 210 19.89 10.59 -0.95
C ILE A 210 20.41 10.81 -2.36
N ALA A 211 21.60 10.31 -2.67
CA ALA A 211 22.09 10.28 -4.04
C ALA A 211 21.24 9.28 -4.85
N LEU A 212 20.60 9.78 -5.91
CA LEU A 212 19.75 9.00 -6.82
C LEU A 212 20.45 8.87 -8.17
N ARG A 213 20.51 7.65 -8.70
CA ARG A 213 20.99 7.36 -10.05
C ARG A 213 19.83 6.81 -10.89
N PHE A 214 19.63 7.37 -12.08
CA PHE A 214 18.61 6.92 -13.01
C PHE A 214 19.27 6.42 -14.29
N ASP A 215 19.10 5.14 -14.59
CA ASP A 215 19.53 4.53 -15.86
C ASP A 215 18.26 4.18 -16.65
N VAL A 216 17.87 5.07 -17.58
CA VAL A 216 16.59 4.94 -18.30
C VAL A 216 16.89 4.53 -19.74
N HIS A 217 16.54 3.30 -20.10
CA HIS A 217 16.67 2.78 -21.46
C HIS A 217 15.38 3.06 -22.21
N LEU A 218 15.36 4.20 -22.89
CA LEU A 218 14.19 4.76 -23.52
C LEU A 218 14.23 4.59 -25.03
N GLY A 219 13.18 3.98 -25.59
CA GLY A 219 12.79 4.22 -26.99
C GLY A 219 11.99 5.52 -27.17
N ARG A 220 11.55 6.17 -26.07
CA ARG A 220 10.62 7.31 -26.07
C ARG A 220 10.90 8.29 -24.93
N ALA A 221 10.53 9.56 -25.07
CA ALA A 221 10.65 10.53 -23.99
C ALA A 221 9.75 10.16 -22.79
N ALA A 222 10.31 10.12 -21.58
CA ALA A 222 9.60 9.78 -20.35
C ALA A 222 9.96 10.73 -19.21
N GLU A 223 8.99 11.01 -18.34
CA GLU A 223 9.18 11.67 -17.05
C GLU A 223 9.00 10.64 -15.94
N VAL A 224 9.98 10.53 -15.03
CA VAL A 224 9.94 9.57 -13.92
C VAL A 224 9.89 10.33 -12.61
N ARG A 225 8.91 10.00 -11.77
CA ARG A 225 8.75 10.53 -10.41
C ARG A 225 8.81 9.40 -9.42
N LEU A 226 9.74 9.49 -8.48
CA LEU A 226 9.93 8.51 -7.42
C LEU A 226 9.70 9.20 -6.08
N HIS A 227 8.74 8.68 -5.32
CA HIS A 227 8.45 9.14 -3.97
C HIS A 227 8.75 8.01 -2.99
N LEU A 228 9.74 8.19 -2.13
CA LEU A 228 10.11 7.23 -1.10
C LEU A 228 9.82 7.81 0.28
N GLY A 229 9.30 6.95 1.15
CA GLY A 229 9.13 7.26 2.55
C GLY A 229 10.45 7.24 3.32
N PRO A 230 10.47 7.83 4.53
CA PRO A 230 11.64 7.78 5.40
C PRO A 230 12.06 6.33 5.68
N GLY A 231 13.38 6.10 5.66
CA GLY A 231 13.96 4.77 5.88
C GLY A 231 13.89 3.83 4.67
N ALA A 232 13.58 4.31 3.47
CA ALA A 232 13.72 3.53 2.24
C ALA A 232 15.19 3.32 1.84
N THR A 233 16.08 4.22 2.25
CA THR A 233 17.53 4.14 2.01
C THR A 233 18.10 2.88 2.64
N GLY A 234 18.92 2.13 1.89
CA GLY A 234 19.54 0.89 2.37
C GLY A 234 18.67 -0.37 2.23
N LYS A 235 17.37 -0.23 1.91
CA LYS A 235 16.48 -1.38 1.74
C LYS A 235 16.60 -2.01 0.35
N HIS A 236 16.25 -3.29 0.26
CA HIS A 236 16.07 -3.98 -1.01
C HIS A 236 14.71 -3.59 -1.60
N LEU A 237 14.71 -2.59 -2.49
CA LEU A 237 13.48 -2.06 -3.07
C LEU A 237 13.09 -2.83 -4.34
N VAL A 238 11.80 -3.12 -4.49
CA VAL A 238 11.22 -3.69 -5.70
C VAL A 238 9.94 -2.93 -6.02
N ALA A 239 9.73 -2.60 -7.30
CA ALA A 239 8.42 -2.23 -7.80
C ALA A 239 7.93 -3.35 -8.72
N PRO A 240 6.73 -3.90 -8.47
CA PRO A 240 6.04 -4.73 -9.45
C PRO A 240 5.76 -3.94 -10.75
N ALA A 241 5.17 -4.60 -11.74
CA ALA A 241 4.77 -3.95 -12.98
C ALA A 241 3.88 -2.72 -12.72
N LEU A 242 4.15 -1.62 -13.43
CA LEU A 242 3.40 -0.38 -13.21
C LEU A 242 2.11 -0.41 -14.02
N ALA A 243 0.98 -0.22 -13.35
CA ALA A 243 -0.32 -0.20 -14.01
C ALA A 243 -0.54 1.11 -14.76
N ALA A 244 -1.15 1.03 -15.95
CA ALA A 244 -1.56 2.21 -16.71
C ALA A 244 -2.78 2.88 -16.05
N LEU A 245 -2.72 4.19 -15.84
CA LEU A 245 -3.78 4.97 -15.18
C LEU A 245 -4.73 5.68 -16.15
N ASP A 246 -4.22 6.09 -17.30
CA ASP A 246 -4.93 6.91 -18.31
C ASP A 246 -5.14 6.19 -19.65
N VAL A 247 -4.47 5.07 -19.89
CA VAL A 247 -4.65 4.25 -21.10
C VAL A 247 -5.37 2.95 -20.76
N GLN A 248 -6.63 2.87 -21.16
CA GLN A 248 -7.44 1.66 -20.96
C GLN A 248 -6.93 0.51 -21.83
N GLY A 249 -6.72 -0.65 -21.21
CA GLY A 249 -6.25 -1.87 -21.90
C GLY A 249 -4.75 -1.87 -22.25
N ALA A 250 -3.99 -0.85 -21.84
CA ALA A 250 -2.54 -0.89 -21.97
C ALA A 250 -1.95 -1.98 -21.07
N LEU A 251 -0.92 -2.66 -21.59
CA LEU A 251 -0.15 -3.61 -20.81
C LEU A 251 0.58 -2.89 -19.68
N PRO A 252 0.72 -3.50 -18.49
CA PRO A 252 1.55 -2.95 -17.43
C PRO A 252 2.98 -2.72 -17.90
N LEU A 253 3.62 -1.65 -17.40
CA LEU A 253 5.02 -1.40 -17.68
C LEU A 253 5.88 -2.33 -16.84
N GLU A 254 6.42 -3.36 -17.48
CA GLU A 254 7.39 -4.29 -16.90
C GLU A 254 8.83 -3.74 -17.06
N GLY A 255 9.77 -4.20 -16.24
CA GLY A 255 11.18 -3.80 -16.36
C GLY A 255 11.63 -2.66 -15.46
N VAL A 256 10.87 -2.32 -14.41
CA VAL A 256 11.33 -1.46 -13.32
C VAL A 256 12.23 -2.28 -12.39
N ARG A 257 13.47 -1.84 -12.18
CA ARG A 257 14.41 -2.48 -11.26
C ARG A 257 15.10 -1.43 -10.41
N PHE A 258 15.28 -1.72 -9.13
CA PHE A 258 16.11 -0.90 -8.24
C PHE A 258 17.43 -1.62 -7.97
N SER A 259 18.51 -0.83 -7.85
CA SER A 259 19.80 -1.30 -7.35
C SER A 259 20.26 -0.40 -6.20
N ASN A 260 21.12 -0.92 -5.34
CA ASN A 260 21.66 -0.17 -4.21
C ASN A 260 23.17 -0.43 -4.08
N ASP A 261 23.92 0.09 -5.06
CA ASP A 261 25.38 -0.06 -5.13
C ASP A 261 26.06 1.19 -4.54
N GLY A 262 25.66 1.57 -3.32
CA GLY A 262 26.12 2.78 -2.62
C GLY A 262 25.31 4.05 -2.92
N ALA A 263 24.52 4.05 -3.99
CA ALA A 263 23.48 5.02 -4.29
C ALA A 263 22.22 4.26 -4.74
N LEU A 264 21.05 4.84 -4.50
CA LEU A 264 19.81 4.22 -4.96
C LEU A 264 19.71 4.41 -6.48
N GLY A 265 19.83 3.29 -7.21
CA GLY A 265 19.67 3.20 -8.65
C GLY A 265 18.24 2.81 -9.02
N LEU A 266 17.67 3.47 -10.02
CA LEU A 266 16.45 3.06 -10.71
C LEU A 266 16.77 2.80 -12.18
N THR A 267 16.61 1.55 -12.60
CA THR A 267 16.66 1.14 -14.01
C THR A 267 15.25 0.94 -14.53
N LEU A 268 14.96 1.54 -15.68
CA LEU A 268 13.66 1.44 -16.33
C LEU A 268 13.85 1.05 -17.81
N GLN A 269 13.23 -0.07 -18.21
CA GLN A 269 13.14 -0.49 -19.60
C GLN A 269 11.73 -0.26 -20.11
N ILE A 270 11.59 0.51 -21.20
CA ILE A 270 10.29 0.86 -21.76
C ILE A 270 10.22 0.29 -23.18
N PRO A 271 9.38 -0.73 -23.43
CA PRO A 271 9.19 -1.27 -24.76
C PRO A 271 8.73 -0.17 -25.74
N PRO A 272 9.21 -0.16 -26.99
CA PRO A 272 8.81 0.85 -27.97
C PRO A 272 7.31 0.78 -28.32
N GLU A 273 6.67 -0.37 -28.14
CA GLU A 273 5.23 -0.59 -28.36
C GLU A 273 4.35 -0.05 -27.23
N GLN A 274 4.95 0.36 -26.10
CA GLN A 274 4.21 0.85 -24.94
C GLN A 274 3.50 2.17 -25.27
N PRO A 275 2.17 2.28 -25.11
CA PRO A 275 1.44 3.48 -25.45
C PRO A 275 1.80 4.65 -24.52
N ALA A 276 1.72 5.88 -25.06
CA ALA A 276 1.91 7.09 -24.27
C ALA A 276 0.83 7.19 -23.19
N GLY A 277 1.22 7.60 -21.98
CA GLY A 277 0.35 7.56 -20.82
C GLY A 277 1.12 7.57 -19.50
N THR A 278 0.37 7.54 -18.41
CA THR A 278 0.85 7.56 -17.03
C THR A 278 0.74 6.17 -16.43
N TYR A 279 1.87 5.65 -15.98
CA TYR A 279 2.01 4.36 -15.33
C TYR A 279 2.38 4.57 -13.87
N SER A 280 1.77 3.85 -12.94
CA SER A 280 2.05 3.99 -11.52
C SER A 280 2.11 2.63 -10.83
N GLY A 281 2.98 2.52 -9.84
CA GLY A 281 3.11 1.33 -9.02
C GLY A 281 3.71 1.66 -7.65
N VAL A 282 3.51 0.74 -6.70
CA VAL A 282 4.05 0.86 -5.34
C VAL A 282 5.44 0.25 -5.27
N VAL A 283 6.32 0.95 -4.54
CA VAL A 283 7.65 0.47 -4.20
C VAL A 283 7.56 -0.24 -2.86
N ILE A 284 8.03 -1.47 -2.83
CA ILE A 284 7.94 -2.38 -1.69
C ILE A 284 9.37 -2.73 -1.26
N ASP A 285 9.59 -2.83 0.05
CA ASP A 285 10.79 -3.49 0.57
C ASP A 285 10.62 -5.01 0.43
N GLU A 286 11.46 -5.64 -0.38
CA GLU A 286 11.40 -7.06 -0.70
C GLU A 286 11.54 -7.95 0.54
N THR A 287 12.32 -7.49 1.53
CA THR A 287 12.60 -8.28 2.74
C THR A 287 11.39 -8.29 3.66
N SER A 288 10.82 -7.11 3.95
CA SER A 288 9.68 -6.96 4.87
C SER A 288 8.32 -7.06 4.19
N ARG A 289 8.27 -7.08 2.85
CA ARG A 289 7.06 -7.00 2.02
C ARG A 289 6.18 -5.79 2.33
N SER A 290 6.74 -4.75 2.93
CA SER A 290 6.02 -3.54 3.31
C SER A 290 6.14 -2.45 2.24
N PRO A 291 5.06 -1.69 1.97
CA PRO A 291 5.13 -0.56 1.04
C PRO A 291 6.00 0.55 1.63
N VAL A 292 6.95 1.05 0.85
CA VAL A 292 7.88 2.11 1.25
C VAL A 292 7.83 3.34 0.36
N GLY A 293 7.09 3.29 -0.76
CA GLY A 293 6.98 4.42 -1.66
C GLY A 293 6.12 4.17 -2.88
N ARG A 294 6.21 5.06 -3.85
CA ARG A 294 5.49 5.01 -5.13
C ARG A 294 6.38 5.50 -6.26
N VAL A 295 6.29 4.85 -7.41
CA VAL A 295 6.91 5.29 -8.66
C VAL A 295 5.82 5.60 -9.67
N THR A 296 5.98 6.70 -10.39
CA THR A 296 5.09 7.15 -11.46
C THR A 296 5.94 7.47 -12.68
N VAL A 297 5.55 6.96 -13.84
CA VAL A 297 6.23 7.14 -15.12
C VAL A 297 5.24 7.70 -16.11
N THR A 298 5.52 8.85 -16.69
CA THR A 298 4.70 9.46 -17.74
C THR A 298 5.43 9.38 -19.07
N LEU A 299 4.89 8.61 -20.00
CA LEU A 299 5.38 8.45 -21.36
C LEU A 299 4.76 9.51 -22.27
N LYS A 300 5.59 10.28 -22.98
CA LYS A 300 5.13 11.30 -23.93
C LYS A 300 4.88 10.68 -25.32
N ALA A 301 3.92 11.27 -26.04
CA ALA A 301 3.58 10.88 -27.41
C ALA A 301 4.78 11.05 -28.34
#